data_AF-A0A2V8B237-F1
#
_entry.id   AF-A0A2V8B237-F1
#
_cell.length_a   1.000
_cell.length_b   1.000
_cell.length_c   1.000
_cell.angle_alpha   90.00
_cell.angle_beta   90.00
_cell.angle_gamma   90.00
#
_symmetry.space_group_name_H-M   'P 1'
#
loop_
_entity.id
_entity.type
_entity.pdbx_description
1 polymer ?
#
loop_
_entity_poly.entity_id
_entity_poly.type
_entity_poly.pdbx_seq_one_letter_code
_entity_poly.pdbx_strand_id
1 'polypeptide(L)'
;MTASWPLHRVRLLAQPSELTPDAVATLREIATTVLPSSLGTARVRAIVERFVAWTRGYREGVALAHGYGHPRLQKSDRTPVPVYNAQLTALDKEARAKGGAWSALDVESRRAILDAAFAKAGVRGLPPRPLGQHVVADLMAFYFRSSEANDDCYNAMINREVCRPIAITTRKPAPLG
;
A
#
# COMPACT_ATOMS: atom_id res chain seq x y z
N MET A 1 -42.26 -17.12 39.27
CA MET A 1 -40.78 -17.03 39.29
C MET A 1 -40.29 -17.14 37.86
N THR A 2 -39.94 -16.02 37.21
CA THR A 2 -39.44 -16.00 35.82
C THR A 2 -38.03 -15.42 35.83
N ALA A 3 -37.05 -16.27 35.55
CA ALA A 3 -35.65 -15.87 35.46
C ALA A 3 -35.35 -15.35 34.05
N SER A 4 -35.06 -14.05 33.93
CA SER A 4 -34.56 -13.42 32.71
C SER A 4 -33.04 -13.51 32.68
N TRP A 5 -32.48 -14.25 31.71
CA TRP A 5 -31.05 -14.32 31.48
C TRP A 5 -30.59 -13.11 30.63
N PRO A 6 -29.53 -12.39 31.01
CA PRO A 6 -29.00 -11.32 30.17
C PRO A 6 -28.20 -11.93 29.01
N LEU A 7 -28.61 -11.63 27.79
CA LEU A 7 -27.82 -11.94 26.59
C LEU A 7 -26.52 -11.13 26.62
N HIS A 8 -25.42 -11.78 26.99
CA HIS A 8 -24.08 -11.22 26.79
C HIS A 8 -23.83 -11.04 25.30
N ARG A 9 -23.65 -9.78 24.88
CA ARG A 9 -23.15 -9.43 23.55
C ARG A 9 -21.74 -9.98 23.41
N VAL A 10 -21.61 -11.11 22.74
CA VAL A 10 -20.32 -11.62 22.26
C VAL A 10 -19.75 -10.55 21.31
N ARG A 11 -18.65 -9.89 21.71
CA ARG A 11 -17.84 -9.10 20.79
C ARG A 11 -17.22 -10.09 19.80
N LEU A 12 -17.76 -10.13 18.59
CA LEU A 12 -17.18 -10.85 17.47
C LEU A 12 -15.68 -10.51 17.36
N LEU A 13 -14.89 -11.57 17.30
CA LEU A 13 -13.43 -11.58 17.29
C LEU A 13 -12.87 -10.68 16.17
N ALA A 14 -11.70 -10.11 16.43
CA ALA A 14 -10.99 -9.15 15.60
C ALA A 14 -11.01 -9.50 14.10
N GLN A 15 -11.33 -8.50 13.26
CA GLN A 15 -11.18 -8.59 11.81
C GLN A 15 -9.72 -8.98 11.47
N PRO A 16 -9.47 -9.67 10.35
CA PRO A 16 -8.11 -10.00 9.94
C PRO A 16 -7.31 -8.70 9.83
N SER A 17 -6.38 -8.53 10.77
CA SER A 17 -5.46 -7.39 10.83
C SER A 17 -4.30 -7.53 9.85
N GLU A 18 -4.26 -8.62 9.08
CA GLU A 18 -3.18 -8.93 8.16
C GLU A 18 -3.67 -9.32 6.76
N LEU A 19 -2.83 -9.01 5.75
CA LEU A 19 -2.99 -9.53 4.41
C LEU A 19 -2.77 -11.04 4.41
N THR A 20 -3.63 -11.78 3.70
CA THR A 20 -3.48 -13.24 3.62
C THR A 20 -2.22 -13.62 2.82
N PRO A 21 -1.63 -14.80 3.03
CA PRO A 21 -0.47 -15.25 2.26
C PRO A 21 -0.71 -15.21 0.74
N ASP A 22 -1.89 -15.64 0.30
CA ASP A 22 -2.28 -15.60 -1.12
C ASP A 22 -2.38 -14.16 -1.62
N ALA A 23 -2.99 -13.25 -0.84
CA ALA A 23 -3.07 -11.84 -1.19
C ALA A 23 -1.66 -11.22 -1.32
N VAL A 24 -0.72 -11.55 -0.42
CA VAL A 24 0.67 -11.10 -0.53
C VAL A 24 1.35 -11.66 -1.78
N ALA A 25 1.11 -12.92 -2.13
CA ALA A 25 1.64 -13.51 -3.36
C ALA A 25 1.11 -12.79 -4.60
N THR A 26 -0.21 -12.58 -4.70
CA THR A 26 -0.83 -11.82 -5.79
C THR A 26 -0.29 -10.39 -5.86
N LEU A 27 -0.13 -9.71 -4.71
CA LEU A 27 0.40 -8.36 -4.66
C LEU A 27 1.85 -8.29 -5.18
N ARG A 28 2.70 -9.29 -4.86
CA ARG A 28 4.06 -9.37 -5.41
C ARG A 28 4.06 -9.52 -6.92
N GLU A 29 3.16 -10.32 -7.49
CA GLU A 29 3.04 -10.45 -8.94
C GLU A 29 2.60 -9.13 -9.59
N ILE A 30 1.55 -8.49 -9.04
CA ILE A 30 1.05 -7.20 -9.54
C ILE A 30 2.12 -6.11 -9.42
N ALA A 31 2.90 -6.09 -8.33
CA ALA A 31 3.93 -5.08 -8.08
C ALA A 31 4.97 -5.00 -9.22
N THR A 32 5.30 -6.13 -9.85
CA THR A 32 6.20 -6.15 -11.01
C THR A 32 5.66 -5.41 -12.24
N THR A 33 4.34 -5.20 -12.29
CA THR A 33 3.67 -4.51 -13.40
C THR A 33 3.58 -2.99 -13.14
N VAL A 34 3.45 -2.57 -11.89
CA VAL A 34 3.15 -1.17 -11.54
C VAL A 34 4.33 -0.38 -10.97
N LEU A 35 5.38 -1.06 -10.52
CA LEU A 35 6.62 -0.43 -10.06
C LEU A 35 7.65 -0.36 -11.21
N PRO A 36 8.61 0.59 -11.17
CA PRO A 36 9.63 0.71 -12.21
C PRO A 36 10.40 -0.59 -12.44
N SER A 37 10.57 -0.97 -13.70
CA SER A 37 11.30 -2.20 -14.07
C SER A 37 12.78 -2.16 -13.68
N SER A 38 13.38 -0.97 -13.58
CA SER A 38 14.77 -0.74 -13.15
C SER A 38 15.07 -1.23 -11.73
N LEU A 39 14.04 -1.41 -10.89
CA LEU A 39 14.19 -1.93 -9.53
C LEU A 39 14.62 -3.40 -9.50
N GLY A 40 14.22 -4.17 -10.53
CA GLY A 40 14.38 -5.62 -10.53
C GLY A 40 13.54 -6.33 -9.45
N THR A 41 13.43 -7.65 -9.57
CA THR A 41 12.52 -8.48 -8.76
C THR A 41 12.81 -8.42 -7.26
N ALA A 42 14.09 -8.35 -6.87
CA ALA A 42 14.49 -8.33 -5.46
C ALA A 42 14.02 -7.05 -4.74
N ARG A 43 14.24 -5.87 -5.33
CA ARG A 43 13.80 -4.60 -4.74
C ARG A 43 12.28 -4.47 -4.76
N VAL A 44 11.62 -4.91 -5.83
CA VAL A 44 10.14 -4.99 -5.88
C VAL A 44 9.59 -5.82 -4.73
N ARG A 45 10.15 -7.01 -4.47
CA ARG A 45 9.75 -7.84 -3.33
C ARG A 45 9.96 -7.11 -2.01
N ALA A 46 11.12 -6.48 -1.80
CA ALA A 46 11.41 -5.75 -0.57
C ALA A 46 10.43 -4.58 -0.33
N ILE A 47 10.03 -3.85 -1.39
CA ILE A 47 9.02 -2.79 -1.32
C ILE A 47 7.67 -3.37 -0.85
N VAL A 48 7.25 -4.49 -1.44
CA VAL A 48 6.01 -5.17 -1.04
C VAL A 48 6.08 -5.61 0.43
N GLU A 49 7.18 -6.20 0.89
CA GLU A 49 7.33 -6.59 2.31
C GLU A 49 7.24 -5.40 3.25
N ARG A 50 7.84 -4.25 2.90
CA ARG A 50 7.72 -3.03 3.70
C ARG A 50 6.30 -2.49 3.70
N PHE A 51 5.58 -2.57 2.59
CA PHE A 51 4.18 -2.21 2.52
C PHE A 51 3.31 -3.13 3.39
N VAL A 52 3.54 -4.44 3.34
CA VAL A 52 2.86 -5.42 4.21
C VAL A 52 3.16 -5.12 5.68
N ALA A 53 4.42 -4.87 6.04
CA ALA A 53 4.79 -4.48 7.40
C ALA A 53 4.11 -3.17 7.84
N TRP A 54 3.98 -2.19 6.93
CA TRP A 54 3.21 -0.97 7.17
C TRP A 54 1.74 -1.27 7.47
N THR A 55 1.09 -2.18 6.73
CA THR A 55 -0.31 -2.57 7.02
C THR A 55 -0.46 -3.21 8.39
N ARG A 56 0.48 -4.06 8.81
CA ARG A 56 0.50 -4.69 10.15
C ARG A 56 0.71 -3.67 11.26
N GLY A 57 1.48 -2.62 11.00
CA GLY A 57 1.72 -1.52 11.93
C GLY A 57 0.60 -0.48 11.99
N TYR A 58 -0.45 -0.62 11.17
CA TYR A 58 -1.54 0.36 11.11
C TYR A 58 -2.28 0.41 12.44
N ARG A 59 -2.43 1.62 13.00
CA ARG A 59 -3.17 1.86 14.24
C ARG A 59 -4.47 2.58 13.93
N GLU A 60 -5.59 1.95 14.23
CA GLU A 60 -6.93 2.53 14.04
C GLU A 60 -7.28 3.54 15.13
N GLY A 61 -8.00 4.61 14.77
CA GLY A 61 -8.56 5.56 15.72
C GLY A 61 -7.53 6.37 16.54
N VAL A 62 -6.23 6.31 16.19
CA VAL A 62 -5.19 7.08 16.85
C VAL A 62 -5.19 8.51 16.35
N ALA A 63 -4.88 9.45 17.23
CA ALA A 63 -4.73 10.85 16.86
C ALA A 63 -3.64 11.00 15.79
N LEU A 64 -3.98 11.64 14.67
CA LEU A 64 -3.03 12.01 13.63
C LEU A 64 -2.36 13.33 14.01
N ALA A 65 -1.11 13.50 13.59
CA ALA A 65 -0.43 14.78 13.69
C ALA A 65 -1.23 15.81 12.89
N HIS A 66 -1.78 16.82 13.57
CA HIS A 66 -2.41 17.96 12.92
C HIS A 66 -1.33 18.90 12.36
N GLY A 67 -1.49 19.33 11.12
CA GLY A 67 -0.70 20.43 10.57
C GLY A 67 -1.10 21.77 11.16
N TYR A 68 -0.21 22.76 11.06
CA TYR A 68 -0.57 24.15 11.32
C TYR A 68 -1.83 24.53 10.51
N GLY A 69 -2.81 25.16 11.16
CA GLY A 69 -4.07 25.57 10.52
C GLY A 69 -5.23 24.57 10.62
N HIS A 70 -5.05 23.41 11.27
CA HIS A 70 -6.16 22.48 11.55
C HIS A 70 -6.50 22.44 13.05
N PRO A 71 -7.49 23.21 13.52
CA PRO A 71 -7.81 23.32 14.94
C PRO A 71 -8.46 22.07 15.53
N ARG A 72 -8.86 21.09 14.71
CA ARG A 72 -9.52 19.85 15.15
C ARG A 72 -8.58 18.67 15.05
N LEU A 73 -8.54 17.87 16.12
CA LEU A 73 -7.82 16.60 16.16
C LEU A 73 -8.46 15.61 15.18
N GLN A 74 -7.70 15.18 14.19
CA GLN A 74 -8.10 14.10 13.28
C GLN A 74 -7.63 12.76 13.85
N LYS A 75 -8.37 11.70 13.55
CA LYS A 75 -8.00 10.33 13.91
C LYS A 75 -7.77 9.51 12.65
N SER A 76 -6.95 8.46 12.73
CA SER A 76 -6.87 7.47 11.68
C SER A 76 -8.19 6.73 11.52
N ASP A 77 -8.49 6.36 10.29
CA ASP A 77 -9.64 5.54 9.94
C ASP A 77 -9.45 4.08 10.37
N ARG A 78 -10.37 3.21 9.95
CA ARG A 78 -10.24 1.76 10.11
C ARG A 78 -9.10 1.23 9.24
N THR A 79 -8.58 0.07 9.61
CA THR A 79 -7.55 -0.62 8.84
C THR A 79 -8.08 -0.91 7.42
N PRO A 80 -7.27 -0.68 6.38
CA PRO A 80 -7.67 -0.97 5.01
C PRO A 80 -7.55 -2.46 4.65
N VAL A 81 -6.96 -3.28 5.53
CA VAL A 81 -6.60 -4.68 5.24
C VAL A 81 -7.77 -5.53 4.72
N PRO A 82 -8.98 -5.52 5.32
CA PRO A 82 -10.12 -6.27 4.79
C PRO A 82 -10.49 -5.87 3.36
N VAL A 83 -10.41 -4.57 3.04
CA VAL A 83 -10.67 -4.03 1.70
C VAL A 83 -9.58 -4.50 0.73
N TYR A 84 -8.32 -4.44 1.14
CA TYR A 84 -7.19 -4.88 0.32
C TYR A 84 -7.26 -6.38 0.00
N ASN A 85 -7.58 -7.22 0.97
CA ASN A 85 -7.74 -8.66 0.73
C ASN A 85 -8.85 -8.91 -0.31
N ALA A 86 -10.01 -8.25 -0.18
CA ALA A 86 -11.10 -8.39 -1.14
C ALA A 86 -10.71 -7.90 -2.55
N GLN A 87 -9.95 -6.80 -2.64
CA GLN A 87 -9.45 -6.29 -3.92
C GLN A 87 -8.46 -7.26 -4.57
N LEU A 88 -7.51 -7.83 -3.82
CA LEU A 88 -6.53 -8.77 -4.35
C LEU A 88 -7.17 -10.08 -4.80
N THR A 89 -8.15 -10.61 -4.04
CA THR A 89 -8.93 -11.76 -4.47
C THR A 89 -9.72 -11.48 -5.76
N ALA A 90 -10.30 -10.27 -5.89
CA ALA A 90 -10.99 -9.89 -7.13
C ALA A 90 -10.03 -9.81 -8.32
N LEU A 91 -8.84 -9.23 -8.14
CA LEU A 91 -7.83 -9.14 -9.19
C LEU A 91 -7.32 -10.52 -9.63
N ASP A 92 -7.04 -11.43 -8.68
CA ASP A 92 -6.66 -12.80 -9.02
C ASP A 92 -7.78 -13.52 -9.79
N LYS A 93 -9.04 -13.38 -9.36
CA LYS A 93 -10.19 -13.98 -10.05
C LYS A 93 -10.33 -13.47 -11.49
N GLU A 94 -10.20 -12.15 -11.71
CA GLU A 94 -10.24 -11.56 -13.05
C GLU A 94 -9.07 -12.04 -13.92
N ALA A 95 -7.88 -12.17 -13.34
CA ALA A 95 -6.73 -12.70 -14.06
C ALA A 95 -6.95 -14.16 -14.51
N ARG A 96 -7.48 -15.00 -13.60
CA ARG A 96 -7.82 -16.40 -13.89
C ARG A 96 -8.86 -16.50 -15.00
N ALA A 97 -9.85 -15.61 -15.00
CA ALA A 97 -10.88 -15.57 -16.04
C ALA A 97 -10.32 -15.17 -17.42
N LYS A 98 -9.24 -14.38 -17.46
CA LYS A 98 -8.61 -13.92 -18.72
C LYS A 98 -7.50 -14.82 -19.26
N GLY A 99 -6.98 -15.76 -18.49
CA GLY A 99 -5.93 -16.66 -19.00
C GLY A 99 -5.01 -17.31 -17.98
N GLY A 100 -5.11 -17.01 -16.69
CA GLY A 100 -4.35 -17.73 -15.66
C GLY A 100 -3.89 -16.86 -14.50
N ALA A 101 -2.72 -17.17 -13.93
CA ALA A 101 -2.10 -16.33 -12.91
C ALA A 101 -1.73 -14.95 -13.48
N TRP A 102 -1.61 -13.94 -12.63
CA TRP A 102 -1.30 -12.57 -13.04
C TRP A 102 -0.02 -12.51 -13.90
N SER A 103 1.02 -13.19 -13.45
CA SER A 103 2.31 -13.32 -14.14
C SER A 103 2.27 -14.02 -15.51
N ALA A 104 1.20 -14.76 -15.82
CA ALA A 104 1.03 -15.43 -17.12
C ALA A 104 0.32 -14.56 -18.16
N LEU A 105 -0.37 -13.50 -17.74
CA LEU A 105 -1.06 -12.59 -18.64
C LEU A 105 -0.08 -11.71 -19.41
N ASP A 106 -0.46 -11.30 -20.61
CA ASP A 106 0.24 -10.26 -21.36
C ASP A 106 0.03 -8.88 -20.72
N VAL A 107 0.85 -7.90 -21.14
CA VAL A 107 0.85 -6.55 -20.57
C VAL A 107 -0.48 -5.82 -20.80
N GLU A 108 -1.13 -6.01 -21.95
CA GLU A 108 -2.39 -5.35 -22.26
C GLU A 108 -3.53 -5.90 -21.38
N SER A 109 -3.58 -7.21 -21.19
CA SER A 109 -4.53 -7.86 -20.27
C SER A 109 -4.38 -7.38 -18.84
N ARG A 110 -3.14 -7.31 -18.32
CA ARG A 110 -2.85 -6.78 -16.97
C ARG A 110 -3.30 -5.34 -16.83
N ARG A 111 -2.98 -4.50 -17.83
CA ARG A 111 -3.38 -3.09 -17.85
C ARG A 111 -4.89 -2.94 -17.84
N ALA A 112 -5.60 -3.68 -18.69
CA ALA A 112 -7.05 -3.63 -18.76
C ALA A 112 -7.73 -4.03 -17.44
N ILE A 113 -7.20 -5.04 -16.73
CA ILE A 113 -7.71 -5.43 -15.41
C ILE A 113 -7.47 -4.30 -14.39
N LEU A 114 -6.27 -3.72 -14.35
CA LEU A 114 -5.97 -2.62 -13.43
C LEU A 114 -6.79 -1.36 -13.72
N ASP A 115 -6.94 -0.98 -14.98
CA ASP A 115 -7.72 0.18 -15.40
C ASP A 115 -9.19 0.03 -14.97
N ALA A 116 -9.78 -1.16 -15.16
CA ALA A 116 -11.13 -1.46 -14.70
C ALA A 116 -11.25 -1.42 -13.16
N ALA A 117 -10.25 -1.96 -12.45
CA ALA A 117 -10.22 -1.95 -10.98
C ALA A 117 -10.09 -0.53 -10.41
N PHE A 118 -9.22 0.30 -10.99
CA PHE A 118 -9.07 1.71 -10.63
C PHE A 118 -10.31 2.53 -10.93
N ALA A 119 -10.93 2.34 -12.10
CA ALA A 119 -12.18 2.99 -12.45
C ALA A 119 -13.29 2.64 -11.44
N LYS A 120 -13.44 1.35 -11.10
CA LYS A 120 -14.42 0.88 -10.11
C LYS A 120 -14.16 1.44 -8.71
N ALA A 121 -12.89 1.56 -8.32
CA ALA A 121 -12.50 2.14 -7.03
C ALA A 121 -12.52 3.68 -7.02
N GLY A 122 -12.76 4.34 -8.16
CA GLY A 122 -12.74 5.79 -8.28
C GLY A 122 -11.34 6.42 -8.15
N VAL A 123 -10.29 5.65 -8.44
CA VAL A 123 -8.89 6.13 -8.40
C VAL A 123 -8.63 6.94 -9.65
N ARG A 124 -8.50 8.26 -9.50
CA ARG A 124 -8.22 9.20 -10.62
C ARG A 124 -6.76 9.66 -10.68
N GLY A 125 -5.97 9.32 -9.67
CA GLY A 125 -4.57 9.68 -9.53
C GLY A 125 -3.98 9.03 -8.30
N LEU A 126 -2.66 9.04 -8.18
CA LEU A 126 -2.01 8.48 -7.00
C LEU A 126 -2.29 9.33 -5.76
N PRO A 127 -2.75 8.72 -4.66
CA PRO A 127 -3.00 9.47 -3.44
C PRO A 127 -1.67 9.97 -2.85
N PRO A 128 -1.69 11.05 -2.05
CA PRO A 128 -0.47 11.60 -1.44
C PRO A 128 0.17 10.66 -0.40
N ARG A 129 -0.61 9.71 0.11
CA ARG A 129 -0.23 8.64 1.04
C ARG A 129 -1.20 7.48 0.85
N PRO A 130 -0.92 6.26 1.33
CA PRO A 130 -1.91 5.19 1.37
C PRO A 130 -3.20 5.63 2.08
N LEU A 131 -4.35 5.60 1.39
CA LEU A 131 -5.66 6.03 1.93
C LEU A 131 -6.63 4.86 2.15
N GLY A 132 -6.29 3.66 1.70
CA GLY A 132 -7.18 2.50 1.79
C GLY A 132 -8.19 2.39 0.65
N GLN A 133 -8.08 3.27 -0.37
CA GLN A 133 -9.02 3.29 -1.50
C GLN A 133 -8.78 2.10 -2.44
N HIS A 134 -7.52 1.83 -2.78
CA HIS A 134 -7.16 0.68 -3.60
C HIS A 134 -5.72 0.24 -3.33
N VAL A 135 -5.55 -1.04 -2.99
CA VAL A 135 -4.27 -1.62 -2.56
C VAL A 135 -3.11 -1.35 -3.53
N VAL A 136 -3.36 -1.46 -4.85
CA VAL A 136 -2.32 -1.23 -5.87
C VAL A 136 -1.93 0.25 -5.95
N ALA A 137 -2.91 1.17 -5.88
CA ALA A 137 -2.64 2.60 -5.91
C ALA A 137 -1.92 3.05 -4.62
N ASP A 138 -2.29 2.45 -3.49
CA ASP A 138 -1.66 2.70 -2.20
C ASP A 138 -0.24 2.13 -2.13
N LEU A 139 0.04 0.96 -2.74
CA LEU A 139 1.40 0.43 -2.91
C LEU A 139 2.26 1.38 -3.76
N MET A 140 1.72 1.87 -4.89
CA MET A 140 2.43 2.83 -5.74
C MET A 140 2.71 4.13 -4.98
N ALA A 141 1.71 4.68 -4.29
CA ALA A 141 1.88 5.87 -3.46
C ALA A 141 2.93 5.64 -2.35
N PHE A 142 2.92 4.47 -1.71
CA PHE A 142 3.89 4.08 -0.70
C PHE A 142 5.33 4.09 -1.25
N TYR A 143 5.57 3.52 -2.43
CA TYR A 143 6.89 3.55 -3.06
C TYR A 143 7.28 4.95 -3.54
N PHE A 144 6.47 5.61 -4.38
CA PHE A 144 6.83 6.88 -5.01
C PHE A 144 6.97 8.04 -4.01
N ARG A 145 6.44 7.90 -2.79
CA ARG A 145 6.63 8.88 -1.71
C ARG A 145 7.82 8.59 -0.80
N SER A 146 8.44 7.41 -0.93
CA SER A 146 9.61 7.02 -0.13
C SER A 146 10.85 7.84 -0.48
N SER A 147 11.83 7.83 0.43
CA SER A 147 13.15 8.38 0.14
C SER A 147 13.86 7.64 -0.99
N GLU A 148 13.74 6.31 -1.04
CA GLU A 148 14.39 5.47 -2.06
C GLU A 148 13.93 5.85 -3.48
N ALA A 149 12.63 6.05 -3.70
CA ALA A 149 12.12 6.45 -5.01
C ALA A 149 12.61 7.85 -5.45
N ASN A 150 12.83 8.74 -4.49
CA ASN A 150 13.41 10.06 -4.78
C ASN A 150 14.87 9.91 -5.23
N ASP A 151 15.63 9.11 -4.50
CA ASP A 151 17.03 8.86 -4.83
C ASP A 151 17.14 8.23 -6.23
N ASP A 152 16.34 7.19 -6.52
CA ASP A 152 16.28 6.52 -7.84
C ASP A 152 15.96 7.51 -8.98
N CYS A 153 14.99 8.40 -8.76
CA CYS A 153 14.56 9.37 -9.78
C CYS A 153 15.68 10.35 -10.17
N TYR A 154 16.51 10.76 -9.21
CA TYR A 154 17.60 11.69 -9.42
C TYR A 154 18.97 11.02 -9.61
N ASN A 155 19.02 9.68 -9.57
CA ASN A 155 20.26 8.91 -9.56
C ASN A 155 21.27 9.39 -8.49
N ALA A 156 20.78 9.78 -7.31
CA ALA A 156 21.58 10.41 -6.26
C ALA A 156 21.08 10.08 -4.85
N MET A 157 22.00 9.93 -3.90
CA MET A 157 21.74 9.61 -2.49
C MET A 157 21.20 10.83 -1.71
N ILE A 158 20.01 11.32 -2.07
CA ILE A 158 19.38 12.49 -1.45
C ILE A 158 18.98 12.18 -0.02
N ASN A 159 18.47 10.97 0.24
CA ASN A 159 18.02 10.53 1.55
C ASN A 159 17.04 11.53 2.20
N ARG A 160 15.99 11.93 1.49
CA ARG A 160 15.09 13.05 1.87
C ARG A 160 14.46 12.96 3.27
N GLU A 161 14.39 11.75 3.84
CA GLU A 161 13.84 11.50 5.19
C GLU A 161 14.92 11.49 6.28
N VAL A 162 16.19 11.62 5.90
CA VAL A 162 17.35 11.63 6.80
C VAL A 162 17.96 13.03 6.81
N CYS A 163 18.08 13.62 8.00
CA CYS A 163 18.72 14.91 8.15
C CYS A 163 20.21 14.83 7.82
N ARG A 164 20.69 15.68 6.91
CA ARG A 164 22.12 15.82 6.61
C ARG A 164 22.77 16.76 7.64
N PRO A 165 23.97 16.43 8.15
CA PRO A 165 24.72 17.36 9.00
C PRO A 165 24.92 18.71 8.32
N ILE A 166 24.79 19.81 9.08
CA ILE A 166 24.84 21.18 8.54
C ILE A 166 26.10 21.43 7.69
N ALA A 167 27.25 20.87 8.09
CA ALA A 167 28.53 21.00 7.42
C ALA A 167 28.55 20.48 5.96
N ILE A 168 27.61 19.61 5.58
CA ILE A 168 27.54 19.03 4.24
C ILE A 168 26.27 19.42 3.48
N THR A 169 25.38 20.25 4.07
CA THR A 169 24.10 20.63 3.44
C THR A 169 24.27 21.39 2.13
N THR A 170 25.35 22.16 2.00
CA THR A 170 25.68 22.91 0.77
C THR A 170 26.29 22.04 -0.33
N ARG A 171 26.69 20.80 -0.02
CA ARG A 171 27.27 19.87 -1.01
C ARG A 171 26.17 19.10 -1.72
N LYS A 172 26.30 18.96 -3.04
CA LYS A 172 25.46 18.08 -3.86
C LYS A 172 25.46 16.65 -3.28
N PRO A 173 24.31 15.95 -3.27
CA PRO A 173 24.26 14.53 -2.91
C PRO A 173 25.19 13.68 -3.78
N ALA A 174 25.74 12.62 -3.20
CA ALA A 174 26.55 11.64 -3.91
C ALA A 174 25.69 10.89 -4.96
N PRO A 175 26.29 10.36 -6.04
CA PRO A 175 25.56 9.50 -6.98
C PRO A 175 25.06 8.22 -6.30
N LEU A 176 23.99 7.63 -6.82
CA LEU A 176 23.65 6.24 -6.53
C LEU A 176 24.73 5.35 -7.17
N GLY A 177 25.32 4.45 -6.36
CA GLY A 177 26.46 3.62 -6.75
C GLY A 177 26.16 2.62 -7.84
#